data_AF-A0A1Z4I3Y4-F1
#
_entry.id   AF-A0A1Z4I3Y4-F1
#
_cell.length_a   1.000
_cell.length_b   1.000
_cell.length_c   1.000
_cell.angle_alpha   90.00
_cell.angle_beta   90.00
_cell.angle_gamma   90.00
#
_symmetry.space_group_name_H-M   'P 1'
#
loop_
_entity.id
_entity.type
_entity.pdbx_description
1 polymer ?
#
loop_
_entity_poly.entity_id
_entity_poly.type
_entity_poly.pdbx_seq_one_letter_code
_entity_poly.pdbx_strand_id
1 'polypeptide(L)'
;MINGEIAGWGKTMETMRLSAPITLLSTLPPLENGDKLTRPEFERRYDAMPQVKKAELIEGIVFMASPLRVTGHGEPHADVMIWLGVYKVATPGVKLADNATVRLDADNEPQPDACLRIANGGQTTVSDDDYIEGAPELIVEVAASSVSIDLHEKLKVYRRNQVQEYLVWRVYDGQFDWFKLHESEYVQIEPNADGVVCSQVFPGLWLDKSALLEGNLAKVLEVLQQGLASAEHQSFVQKLSPSESDI
;
A
#
# COMPACT_ATOMS: atom_id res chain seq x y z
N MET A 1 -44.47 74.84 -0.18
CA MET A 1 -43.52 75.51 0.74
C MET A 1 -43.11 74.52 1.80
N ILE A 2 -41.81 74.39 1.97
CA ILE A 2 -41.12 73.53 2.95
C ILE A 2 -40.98 74.35 4.25
N ASN A 3 -41.05 73.70 5.41
CA ASN A 3 -40.06 73.76 6.51
C ASN A 3 -40.67 73.57 7.90
N GLY A 4 -40.01 72.74 8.71
CA GLY A 4 -40.15 72.73 10.17
C GLY A 4 -39.77 71.40 10.82
N GLU A 5 -38.46 71.11 10.94
CA GLU A 5 -37.92 70.12 11.89
C GLU A 5 -38.08 70.62 13.33
N ILE A 6 -38.41 69.74 14.30
CA ILE A 6 -37.67 69.60 15.58
C ILE A 6 -37.88 68.19 16.19
N ALA A 7 -36.82 67.65 16.81
CA ALA A 7 -36.58 66.28 17.27
C ALA A 7 -37.28 65.85 18.59
N GLY A 8 -37.33 64.53 18.86
CA GLY A 8 -37.68 64.00 20.20
C GLY A 8 -37.92 62.48 20.37
N TRP A 9 -36.86 61.66 20.31
CA TRP A 9 -36.52 60.51 21.20
C TRP A 9 -37.58 59.46 21.61
N GLY A 10 -37.33 58.16 21.31
CA GLY A 10 -38.03 57.06 22.00
C GLY A 10 -37.82 55.63 21.50
N LYS A 11 -36.66 55.04 21.81
CA LYS A 11 -36.37 53.59 21.98
C LYS A 11 -36.55 52.62 20.79
N THR A 12 -35.42 52.29 20.17
CA THR A 12 -35.16 51.06 19.43
C THR A 12 -35.25 49.83 20.35
N MET A 13 -36.18 48.91 20.07
CA MET A 13 -36.07 47.53 20.54
C MET A 13 -35.16 46.79 19.55
N GLU A 14 -33.92 46.60 19.97
CA GLU A 14 -32.94 45.78 19.29
C GLU A 14 -33.36 44.31 19.41
N THR A 15 -33.94 43.76 18.35
CA THR A 15 -34.15 42.32 18.21
C THR A 15 -32.80 41.62 18.29
N MET A 16 -32.56 40.91 19.39
CA MET A 16 -31.50 39.90 19.52
C MET A 16 -31.60 38.95 18.33
N ARG A 17 -30.69 39.10 17.37
CA ARG A 17 -30.43 38.05 16.38
C ARG A 17 -29.80 36.89 17.15
N LEU A 18 -30.56 35.81 17.31
CA LEU A 18 -30.00 34.50 17.65
C LEU A 18 -28.92 34.20 16.60
N SER A 19 -27.67 34.22 17.06
CA SER A 19 -26.51 33.76 16.32
C SER A 19 -26.80 32.35 15.80
N ALA A 20 -26.61 32.14 14.51
CA ALA A 20 -26.59 30.81 13.93
C ALA A 20 -25.64 29.91 14.75
N PRO A 21 -25.95 28.62 14.94
CA PRO A 21 -25.02 27.72 15.61
C PRO A 21 -23.69 27.76 14.85
N ILE A 22 -22.63 28.08 15.57
CA ILE A 22 -21.26 27.94 15.09
C ILE A 22 -21.10 26.47 14.74
N THR A 23 -21.18 26.15 13.46
CA THR A 23 -20.66 24.89 12.94
C THR A 23 -19.21 24.86 13.39
N LEU A 24 -18.86 23.96 14.30
CA LEU A 24 -17.48 23.68 14.66
C LEU A 24 -16.77 23.30 13.36
N LEU A 25 -16.15 24.28 12.70
CA LEU A 25 -15.14 24.07 11.66
C LEU A 25 -14.15 23.08 12.27
N SER A 26 -13.92 21.94 11.60
CA SER A 26 -13.06 20.88 12.09
C SER A 26 -11.72 21.48 12.52
N THR A 27 -11.43 21.46 13.82
CA THR A 27 -10.20 22.01 14.42
C THR A 27 -8.99 21.10 14.22
N LEU A 28 -9.13 20.02 13.46
CA LEU A 28 -8.06 19.11 13.10
C LEU A 28 -7.21 19.74 11.99
N PRO A 29 -5.91 19.98 12.21
CA PRO A 29 -5.01 20.43 11.15
C PRO A 29 -4.99 19.40 10.00
N PRO A 30 -4.90 19.83 8.72
CA PRO A 30 -4.72 18.89 7.62
C PRO A 30 -3.39 18.15 7.74
N LEU A 31 -3.27 17.00 7.08
CA LEU A 31 -2.00 16.33 6.85
C LEU A 31 -1.16 17.15 5.85
N GLU A 32 0.08 17.43 6.22
CA GLU A 32 1.09 17.99 5.34
C GLU A 32 2.25 17.01 5.15
N ASN A 33 2.81 16.98 3.94
CA ASN A 33 3.96 16.13 3.64
C ASN A 33 5.16 16.53 4.50
N GLY A 34 5.71 15.59 5.26
CA GLY A 34 6.80 15.81 6.21
C GLY A 34 6.35 16.06 7.66
N ASP A 35 5.05 16.10 7.93
CA ASP A 35 4.52 16.13 9.30
C ASP A 35 5.06 14.94 10.11
N LYS A 36 5.37 15.19 11.39
CA LYS A 36 5.79 14.14 12.33
C LYS A 36 4.66 13.80 13.27
N LEU A 37 4.03 12.65 13.07
CA LEU A 37 2.81 12.25 13.78
C LEU A 37 2.95 10.82 14.34
N THR A 38 2.28 10.56 15.45
CA THR A 38 1.96 9.20 15.87
C THR A 38 0.87 8.63 14.96
N ARG A 39 0.84 7.31 14.73
CA ARG A 39 -0.21 6.67 13.91
C ARG A 39 -1.66 7.06 14.29
N PRO A 40 -2.08 7.10 15.57
CA PRO A 40 -3.44 7.52 15.91
C PRO A 40 -3.78 8.97 15.56
N GLU A 41 -2.79 9.85 15.48
CA GLU A 41 -3.01 11.24 15.04
C GLU A 41 -3.01 11.35 13.52
N PHE A 42 -2.16 10.58 12.85
CA PHE A 42 -2.17 10.44 11.39
C PHE A 42 -3.54 9.95 10.90
N GLU A 43 -4.04 8.83 11.44
CA GLU A 43 -5.33 8.22 11.07
C GLU A 43 -6.49 9.23 11.27
N ARG A 44 -6.58 9.87 12.43
CA ARG A 44 -7.62 10.89 12.71
C ARG A 44 -7.64 12.03 11.70
N ARG A 45 -6.46 12.50 11.27
CA ARG A 45 -6.36 13.59 10.28
C ARG A 45 -6.63 13.07 8.88
N TYR A 46 -6.19 11.85 8.56
CA TYR A 46 -6.42 11.25 7.25
C TYR A 46 -7.91 10.99 7.00
N ASP A 47 -8.63 10.44 7.99
CA ASP A 47 -10.07 10.22 7.95
C ASP A 47 -10.87 11.51 7.71
N ALA A 48 -10.35 12.64 8.22
CA ALA A 48 -10.93 13.95 8.02
C ALA A 48 -10.64 14.56 6.63
N MET A 49 -9.86 13.87 5.78
CA MET A 49 -9.43 14.34 4.45
C MET A 49 -9.85 13.37 3.32
N PRO A 50 -11.15 13.15 3.07
CA PRO A 50 -11.64 12.19 2.06
C PRO A 50 -11.22 12.50 0.61
N GLN A 51 -10.76 13.72 0.34
CA GLN A 51 -10.19 14.12 -0.94
C GLN A 51 -8.78 13.54 -1.17
N VAL A 52 -8.03 13.23 -0.12
CA VAL A 52 -6.70 12.63 -0.20
C VAL A 52 -6.86 11.16 -0.50
N LYS A 53 -6.24 10.69 -1.58
CA LYS A 53 -6.42 9.30 -2.07
C LYS A 53 -5.38 8.33 -1.55
N LYS A 54 -4.17 8.81 -1.27
CA LYS A 54 -3.07 8.01 -0.75
C LYS A 54 -2.21 8.91 0.14
N ALA A 55 -2.04 8.49 1.38
CA ALA A 55 -1.10 9.04 2.34
C ALA A 55 -0.53 7.88 3.15
N GLU A 56 0.74 7.99 3.50
CA GLU A 56 1.45 6.94 4.24
C GLU A 56 2.13 7.56 5.45
N LEU A 57 2.24 6.79 6.53
CA LEU A 57 3.08 7.13 7.66
C LEU A 57 4.29 6.20 7.66
N ILE A 58 5.50 6.75 7.51
CA ILE A 58 6.74 5.98 7.49
C ILE A 58 7.71 6.62 8.50
N GLU A 59 8.16 5.87 9.50
CA GLU A 59 8.99 6.38 10.61
C GLU A 59 8.36 7.59 11.34
N GLY A 60 7.04 7.58 11.47
CA GLY A 60 6.28 8.70 12.02
C GLY A 60 6.27 9.94 11.15
N ILE A 61 6.72 9.87 9.89
CA ILE A 61 6.71 10.97 8.92
C ILE A 61 5.59 10.74 7.90
N VAL A 62 4.77 11.77 7.67
CA VAL A 62 3.68 11.75 6.70
C VAL A 62 4.22 11.93 5.29
N PHE A 63 3.85 11.02 4.40
CA PHE A 63 4.10 11.11 2.96
C PHE A 63 2.78 11.27 2.21
N MET A 64 2.65 12.35 1.45
CA MET A 64 1.49 12.61 0.62
C MET A 64 1.79 12.19 -0.81
N ALA A 65 0.98 11.29 -1.38
CA ALA A 65 1.24 10.78 -2.71
C ALA A 65 1.11 11.85 -3.80
N SER A 66 2.00 11.77 -4.79
CA SER A 66 1.90 12.55 -6.03
C SER A 66 0.96 11.88 -7.04
N PRO A 67 0.36 12.63 -7.99
CA PRO A 67 -0.43 12.05 -9.06
C PRO A 67 0.35 11.00 -9.87
N LEU A 68 -0.29 9.86 -10.12
CA LEU A 68 0.30 8.73 -10.84
C LEU A 68 0.27 8.98 -12.36
N ARG A 69 1.39 8.70 -13.04
CA ARG A 69 1.51 8.79 -14.50
C ARG A 69 1.26 7.44 -15.14
N VAL A 70 0.56 7.42 -16.28
CA VAL A 70 0.21 6.18 -16.98
C VAL A 70 1.43 5.32 -17.32
N THR A 71 2.43 5.88 -18.00
CA THR A 71 3.63 5.12 -18.43
C THR A 71 4.64 4.88 -17.31
N GLY A 72 4.68 5.78 -16.31
CA GLY A 72 5.66 5.69 -15.22
C GLY A 72 5.20 4.80 -14.07
N HIS A 73 3.90 4.52 -13.94
CA HIS A 73 3.36 3.77 -12.82
C HIS A 73 2.10 2.99 -13.20
N GLY A 74 1.10 3.62 -13.83
CA GLY A 74 -0.20 2.99 -14.07
C GLY A 74 -0.14 1.68 -14.88
N GLU A 75 0.59 1.68 -15.99
CA GLU A 75 0.82 0.49 -16.82
C GLU A 75 1.71 -0.56 -16.11
N PRO A 76 2.91 -0.22 -15.59
CA PRO A 76 3.71 -1.18 -14.81
C PRO A 76 2.95 -1.79 -13.62
N HIS A 77 2.16 -1.00 -12.91
CA HIS A 77 1.33 -1.51 -11.82
C HIS A 77 0.26 -2.47 -12.33
N ALA A 78 -0.42 -2.15 -13.44
CA ALA A 78 -1.36 -3.09 -14.05
C ALA A 78 -0.72 -4.43 -14.41
N ASP A 79 0.52 -4.42 -14.93
CA ASP A 79 1.27 -5.65 -15.26
C ASP A 79 1.60 -6.48 -14.02
N VAL A 80 2.05 -5.83 -12.93
CA VAL A 80 2.25 -6.47 -11.62
C VAL A 80 0.95 -7.12 -11.14
N MET A 81 -0.17 -6.41 -11.23
CA MET A 81 -1.47 -6.92 -10.78
C MET A 81 -1.98 -8.09 -11.62
N ILE A 82 -1.68 -8.12 -12.92
CA ILE A 82 -1.99 -9.27 -13.78
C ILE A 82 -1.15 -10.48 -13.35
N TRP A 83 0.16 -10.33 -13.18
CA TRP A 83 1.06 -11.40 -12.77
C TRP A 83 0.68 -11.97 -11.40
N LEU A 84 0.54 -11.12 -10.37
CA LEU A 84 0.14 -11.54 -9.03
C LEU A 84 -1.31 -12.07 -8.99
N GLY A 85 -2.19 -11.48 -9.81
CA GLY A 85 -3.59 -11.88 -9.91
C GLY A 85 -3.75 -13.31 -10.43
N VAL A 86 -3.00 -13.68 -11.47
CA VAL A 86 -2.98 -15.05 -12.00
C VAL A 86 -2.45 -16.03 -10.96
N TYR A 87 -1.36 -15.67 -10.26
CA TYR A 87 -0.83 -16.52 -9.18
C TYR A 87 -1.85 -16.74 -8.06
N LYS A 88 -2.51 -15.66 -7.59
CA LYS A 88 -3.56 -15.71 -6.57
C LYS A 88 -4.72 -16.63 -7.00
N VAL A 89 -5.18 -16.53 -8.24
CA VAL A 89 -6.27 -17.39 -8.77
C VAL A 89 -5.87 -18.86 -8.76
N ALA A 90 -4.61 -19.16 -9.09
CA ALA A 90 -4.08 -20.52 -9.14
C ALA A 90 -3.66 -21.08 -7.76
N THR A 91 -3.68 -20.28 -6.69
CA THR A 91 -3.13 -20.65 -5.38
C THR A 91 -4.14 -20.41 -4.26
N PRO A 92 -5.11 -21.32 -4.04
CA PRO A 92 -6.04 -21.24 -2.93
C PRO A 92 -5.33 -21.08 -1.59
N GLY A 93 -5.84 -20.18 -0.73
CA GLY A 93 -5.22 -19.82 0.54
C GLY A 93 -4.32 -18.59 0.47
N VAL A 94 -3.96 -18.10 -0.72
CA VAL A 94 -3.30 -16.81 -0.91
C VAL A 94 -4.32 -15.70 -1.19
N LYS A 95 -4.09 -14.51 -0.63
CA LYS A 95 -4.83 -13.29 -0.95
C LYS A 95 -3.89 -12.26 -1.55
N LEU A 96 -4.43 -11.45 -2.46
CA LEU A 96 -3.78 -10.31 -3.08
C LEU A 96 -4.58 -9.08 -2.67
N ALA A 97 -3.89 -8.03 -2.25
CA ALA A 97 -4.47 -6.72 -2.02
C ALA A 97 -3.73 -5.65 -2.85
N ASP A 98 -4.51 -4.71 -3.36
CA ASP A 98 -4.09 -3.60 -4.22
C ASP A 98 -4.27 -2.30 -3.43
N ASN A 99 -3.21 -1.52 -3.25
CA ASN A 99 -3.22 -0.24 -2.53
C ASN A 99 -3.86 -0.28 -1.13
N ALA A 100 -3.83 -1.42 -0.44
CA ALA A 100 -4.41 -1.55 0.89
C ALA A 100 -3.55 -0.86 1.95
N THR A 101 -4.18 -0.32 2.99
CA THR A 101 -3.46 0.21 4.17
C THR A 101 -2.96 -0.95 5.02
N VAL A 102 -1.67 -0.91 5.37
CA VAL A 102 -0.99 -1.92 6.16
C VAL A 102 -0.45 -1.28 7.44
N ARG A 103 -1.03 -1.63 8.59
CA ARG A 103 -0.57 -1.20 9.91
C ARG A 103 0.56 -2.15 10.36
N LEU A 104 1.81 -1.73 10.15
CA LEU A 104 2.98 -2.53 10.52
C LEU A 104 3.32 -2.41 12.00
N ASP A 105 3.43 -1.18 12.50
CA ASP A 105 3.77 -0.87 13.89
C ASP A 105 3.26 0.52 14.29
N ALA A 106 3.60 1.00 15.49
CA ALA A 106 3.13 2.28 16.03
C ALA A 106 3.52 3.53 15.20
N ASP A 107 4.54 3.41 14.36
CA ASP A 107 5.15 4.51 13.60
C ASP A 107 5.03 4.30 12.08
N ASN A 108 4.47 3.16 11.63
CA ASN A 108 4.45 2.76 10.22
C ASN A 108 3.08 2.23 9.77
N GLU A 109 2.52 2.95 8.81
CA GLU A 109 1.27 2.65 8.12
C GLU A 109 1.43 2.94 6.60
N PRO A 110 2.14 2.06 5.87
CA PRO A 110 2.26 2.16 4.41
C PRO A 110 0.97 1.74 3.66
N GLN A 111 0.90 2.15 2.41
CA GLN A 111 -0.07 1.74 1.39
C GLN A 111 0.70 1.20 0.18
N PRO A 112 1.27 -0.03 0.25
CA PRO A 112 2.06 -0.59 -0.84
C PRO A 112 1.21 -0.73 -2.11
N ASP A 113 1.86 -0.66 -3.27
CA ASP A 113 1.15 -0.81 -4.54
C ASP A 113 0.48 -2.18 -4.66
N ALA A 114 1.17 -3.25 -4.26
CA ALA A 114 0.55 -4.57 -4.08
C ALA A 114 1.15 -5.35 -2.90
N CYS A 115 0.36 -6.25 -2.32
CA CYS A 115 0.88 -7.26 -1.40
C CYS A 115 0.20 -8.62 -1.57
N LEU A 116 0.99 -9.70 -1.40
CA LEU A 116 0.46 -11.05 -1.23
C LEU A 116 0.51 -11.44 0.24
N ARG A 117 -0.55 -12.11 0.68
CA ARG A 117 -0.67 -12.60 2.05
C ARG A 117 -1.22 -14.02 2.10
N ILE A 118 -0.72 -14.81 3.04
CA ILE A 118 -1.26 -16.14 3.35
C ILE A 118 -2.47 -15.96 4.27
N ALA A 119 -3.64 -16.44 3.84
CA ALA A 119 -4.91 -16.18 4.51
C ALA A 119 -4.99 -16.79 5.92
N ASN A 120 -4.46 -18.00 6.09
CA ASN A 120 -4.49 -18.76 7.34
C ASN A 120 -3.07 -19.22 7.69
N GLY A 121 -2.61 -18.93 8.90
CA GLY A 121 -1.23 -19.25 9.32
C GLY A 121 -0.15 -18.31 8.75
N GLY A 122 -0.55 -17.22 8.10
CA GLY A 122 0.34 -16.14 7.70
C GLY A 122 0.64 -15.16 8.84
N GLN A 123 1.30 -14.07 8.47
CA GLN A 123 1.78 -13.00 9.35
C GLN A 123 0.78 -11.84 9.53
N THR A 124 -0.38 -11.91 8.88
CA THR A 124 -1.36 -10.81 8.86
C THR A 124 -2.74 -11.22 9.36
N THR A 125 -3.43 -10.22 9.92
CA THR A 125 -4.86 -10.25 10.19
C THR A 125 -5.55 -9.07 9.51
N VAL A 126 -6.87 -9.11 9.42
CA VAL A 126 -7.67 -7.95 9.00
C VAL A 126 -8.39 -7.43 10.23
N SER A 127 -8.24 -6.14 10.52
CA SER A 127 -8.87 -5.46 11.66
C SER A 127 -10.38 -5.25 11.43
N ASP A 128 -11.11 -4.87 12.48
CA ASP A 128 -12.56 -4.63 12.41
C ASP A 128 -12.94 -3.49 11.45
N ASP A 129 -12.02 -2.55 11.21
CA ASP A 129 -12.13 -1.45 10.24
C ASP A 129 -11.54 -1.81 8.85
N ASP A 130 -11.30 -3.10 8.59
CA ASP A 130 -10.93 -3.68 7.29
C ASP A 130 -9.52 -3.35 6.77
N TYR A 131 -8.60 -2.97 7.68
CA TYR A 131 -7.18 -2.76 7.36
C TYR A 131 -6.33 -4.00 7.64
N ILE A 132 -5.20 -4.11 6.94
CA ILE A 132 -4.24 -5.19 7.17
C ILE A 132 -3.42 -4.82 8.41
N GLU A 133 -3.34 -5.73 9.37
CA GLU A 133 -2.43 -5.62 10.52
C GLU A 133 -1.33 -6.69 10.44
N GLY A 134 -0.09 -6.28 10.76
CA GLY A 134 1.09 -7.13 10.63
C GLY A 134 1.73 -7.04 9.24
N ALA A 135 2.81 -7.79 9.05
CA ALA A 135 3.64 -7.71 7.85
C ALA A 135 3.21 -8.71 6.78
N PRO A 136 2.73 -8.27 5.60
CA PRO A 136 2.50 -9.16 4.47
C PRO A 136 3.74 -9.98 4.12
N GLU A 137 3.53 -11.21 3.65
CA GLU A 137 4.63 -12.08 3.21
C GLU A 137 5.39 -11.50 2.02
N LEU A 138 4.70 -10.86 1.07
CA LEU A 138 5.30 -10.13 -0.05
C LEU A 138 4.70 -8.73 -0.17
N ILE A 139 5.57 -7.74 -0.29
CA ILE A 139 5.22 -6.36 -0.69
C ILE A 139 5.89 -6.02 -2.03
N VAL A 140 5.15 -5.31 -2.89
CA VAL A 140 5.61 -4.83 -4.19
C VAL A 140 5.39 -3.32 -4.29
N GLU A 141 6.41 -2.59 -4.71
CA GLU A 141 6.37 -1.13 -4.97
C GLU A 141 6.81 -0.85 -6.42
N VAL A 142 6.03 -0.02 -7.13
CA VAL A 142 6.30 0.44 -8.50
C VAL A 142 6.84 1.87 -8.43
N ALA A 143 8.16 1.96 -8.36
CA ALA A 143 8.89 3.19 -8.12
C ALA A 143 9.26 3.89 -9.44
N ALA A 144 8.50 4.95 -9.80
CA ALA A 144 8.89 5.85 -10.88
C ALA A 144 9.79 6.99 -10.37
N SER A 145 9.28 7.77 -9.42
CA SER A 145 9.97 8.93 -8.83
C SER A 145 10.20 8.80 -7.32
N SER A 146 9.71 7.71 -6.73
CA SER A 146 9.79 7.39 -5.29
C SER A 146 10.95 6.46 -4.94
N VAL A 147 11.84 6.15 -5.89
CA VAL A 147 12.95 5.18 -5.74
C VAL A 147 13.76 5.39 -4.46
N SER A 148 14.05 6.64 -4.08
CA SER A 148 14.80 6.94 -2.86
C SER A 148 14.05 6.53 -1.60
N ILE A 149 12.73 6.71 -1.54
CA ILE A 149 11.91 6.31 -0.39
C ILE A 149 11.80 4.78 -0.34
N ASP A 150 11.47 4.17 -1.49
CA ASP A 150 11.19 2.74 -1.59
C ASP A 150 12.43 1.87 -1.32
N LEU A 151 13.61 2.28 -1.79
CA LEU A 151 14.87 1.55 -1.59
C LEU A 151 15.67 1.94 -0.33
N HIS A 152 15.23 2.94 0.45
CA HIS A 152 15.95 3.33 1.67
C HIS A 152 15.08 3.23 2.91
N GLU A 153 14.05 4.06 3.02
CA GLU A 153 13.26 4.15 4.25
C GLU A 153 12.31 2.96 4.36
N LYS A 154 11.50 2.71 3.31
CA LYS A 154 10.59 1.56 3.28
C LYS A 154 11.32 0.23 3.34
N LEU A 155 12.46 0.10 2.66
CA LEU A 155 13.29 -1.11 2.73
C LEU A 155 13.69 -1.44 4.19
N LYS A 156 14.11 -0.46 4.98
CA LYS A 156 14.45 -0.67 6.40
C LYS A 156 13.22 -1.01 7.24
N VAL A 157 12.11 -0.32 6.99
CA VAL A 157 10.82 -0.50 7.70
C VAL A 157 10.25 -1.89 7.46
N TYR A 158 10.21 -2.34 6.21
CA TYR A 158 9.73 -3.67 5.83
C TYR A 158 10.64 -4.77 6.42
N ARG A 159 11.96 -4.59 6.34
CA ARG A 159 12.93 -5.51 6.92
C ARG A 159 12.73 -5.70 8.43
N ARG A 160 12.66 -4.60 9.20
CA ARG A 160 12.52 -4.69 10.66
C ARG A 160 11.16 -5.26 11.08
N ASN A 161 10.12 -5.00 10.30
CA ASN A 161 8.78 -5.53 10.51
C ASN A 161 8.60 -6.97 9.97
N GLN A 162 9.65 -7.62 9.48
CA GLN A 162 9.63 -9.03 9.05
C GLN A 162 8.79 -9.31 7.78
N VAL A 163 8.68 -8.34 6.88
CA VAL A 163 8.18 -8.62 5.52
C VAL A 163 9.17 -9.56 4.85
N GLN A 164 8.71 -10.76 4.46
CA GLN A 164 9.59 -11.86 4.08
C GLN A 164 10.20 -11.66 2.70
N GLU A 165 9.44 -11.10 1.76
CA GLU A 165 9.92 -10.71 0.44
C GLU A 165 9.49 -9.28 0.10
N TYR A 166 10.41 -8.54 -0.51
CA TYR A 166 10.17 -7.16 -0.92
C TYR A 166 10.65 -6.95 -2.34
N LEU A 167 9.78 -6.42 -3.20
CA LEU A 167 10.03 -6.19 -4.60
C LEU A 167 9.91 -4.70 -4.90
N VAL A 168 10.90 -4.14 -5.59
CA VAL A 168 10.85 -2.77 -6.12
C VAL A 168 11.09 -2.80 -7.62
N TRP A 169 10.10 -2.33 -8.38
CA TRP A 169 10.27 -2.07 -9.80
C TRP A 169 10.62 -0.60 -10.02
N ARG A 170 11.89 -0.34 -10.33
CA ARG A 170 12.39 0.99 -10.69
C ARG A 170 12.17 1.25 -12.18
N VAL A 171 11.02 1.83 -12.51
CA VAL A 171 10.54 1.94 -13.90
C VAL A 171 11.50 2.74 -14.78
N TYR A 172 11.97 3.91 -14.32
CA TYR A 172 12.88 4.74 -15.12
C TYR A 172 14.32 4.24 -15.17
N ASP A 173 14.74 3.44 -14.19
CA ASP A 173 16.06 2.81 -14.20
C ASP A 173 16.08 1.53 -15.04
N GLY A 174 14.90 1.04 -15.47
CA GLY A 174 14.78 -0.26 -16.14
C GLY A 174 15.28 -1.40 -15.25
N GLN A 175 15.01 -1.31 -13.95
CA GLN A 175 15.51 -2.25 -12.96
C GLN A 175 14.39 -2.84 -12.12
N PHE A 176 14.64 -4.07 -11.68
CA PHE A 176 13.75 -4.85 -10.86
C PHE A 176 14.60 -5.53 -9.80
N ASP A 177 14.33 -5.18 -8.54
CA ASP A 177 15.06 -5.64 -7.37
C ASP A 177 14.09 -6.44 -6.49
N TRP A 178 14.37 -7.72 -6.27
CA TRP A 178 13.54 -8.60 -5.43
C TRP A 178 14.41 -9.15 -4.31
N PHE A 179 14.05 -8.85 -3.09
CA PHE A 179 14.75 -9.23 -1.88
C PHE A 179 14.00 -10.29 -1.10
N LYS A 180 14.75 -11.17 -0.44
CA LYS A 180 14.25 -12.07 0.61
C LYS A 180 14.88 -11.70 1.95
N LEU A 181 14.11 -11.80 3.01
CA LEU A 181 14.61 -11.65 4.37
C LEU A 181 15.40 -12.91 4.76
N HIS A 182 16.66 -12.73 5.12
CA HIS A 182 17.54 -13.80 5.60
C HIS A 182 18.38 -13.29 6.76
N GLU A 183 18.28 -13.95 7.92
CA GLU A 183 19.04 -13.59 9.13
C GLU A 183 18.92 -12.10 9.51
N SER A 184 17.71 -11.54 9.38
CA SER A 184 17.37 -10.12 9.62
C SER A 184 17.84 -9.13 8.56
N GLU A 185 18.48 -9.58 7.48
CA GLU A 185 18.92 -8.72 6.38
C GLU A 185 18.18 -9.04 5.08
N TYR A 186 18.00 -8.03 4.23
CA TYR A 186 17.49 -8.26 2.88
C TYR A 186 18.61 -8.67 1.94
N VAL A 187 18.44 -9.83 1.31
CA VAL A 187 19.36 -10.37 0.32
C VAL A 187 18.64 -10.45 -1.01
N GLN A 188 19.30 -9.98 -2.07
CA GLN A 188 18.74 -10.05 -3.42
C GLN A 188 18.53 -11.51 -3.84
N ILE A 189 17.36 -11.79 -4.43
CA ILE A 189 17.06 -13.07 -5.04
C ILE A 189 17.66 -13.04 -6.44
N GLU A 190 18.73 -13.81 -6.63
CA GLU A 190 19.37 -13.94 -7.93
C GLU A 190 18.51 -14.81 -8.86
N PRO A 191 18.42 -14.46 -10.15
CA PRO A 191 17.80 -15.31 -11.14
C PRO A 191 18.49 -16.68 -11.24
N ASN A 192 17.74 -17.69 -11.63
CA ASN A 192 18.29 -18.99 -11.98
C ASN A 192 19.04 -18.95 -13.33
N ALA A 193 19.53 -20.10 -13.79
CA ALA A 193 20.28 -20.21 -15.05
C ALA A 193 19.49 -19.77 -16.30
N ASP A 194 18.16 -19.77 -16.22
CA ASP A 194 17.26 -19.36 -17.30
C ASP A 194 16.83 -17.88 -17.18
N GLY A 195 17.39 -17.13 -16.22
CA GLY A 195 17.05 -15.72 -15.99
C GLY A 195 15.75 -15.51 -15.22
N VAL A 196 15.18 -16.57 -14.63
CA VAL A 196 13.93 -16.53 -13.87
C VAL A 196 14.21 -16.29 -12.40
N VAL A 197 13.58 -15.27 -11.82
CA VAL A 197 13.57 -15.02 -10.38
C VAL A 197 12.40 -15.80 -9.77
N CYS A 198 12.67 -16.57 -8.72
CA CYS A 198 11.68 -17.43 -8.07
C CYS A 198 11.48 -17.02 -6.61
N SER A 199 10.23 -16.73 -6.23
CA SER A 199 9.88 -16.53 -4.83
C SER A 199 10.26 -17.75 -3.97
N GLN A 200 10.76 -17.48 -2.77
CA GLN A 200 11.08 -18.46 -1.74
C GLN A 200 9.92 -18.67 -0.76
N VAL A 201 9.07 -17.66 -0.60
CA VAL A 201 7.89 -17.67 0.28
C VAL A 201 6.64 -18.16 -0.44
N PHE A 202 6.51 -17.83 -1.72
CA PHE A 202 5.40 -18.22 -2.59
C PHE A 202 5.89 -19.17 -3.68
N PRO A 203 6.12 -20.47 -3.39
CA PRO A 203 6.52 -21.45 -4.40
C PRO A 203 5.66 -21.36 -5.67
N GLY A 204 6.31 -21.40 -6.83
CA GLY A 204 5.66 -21.24 -8.14
C GLY A 204 5.41 -19.80 -8.58
N LEU A 205 5.58 -18.79 -7.72
CA LEU A 205 5.58 -17.38 -8.14
C LEU A 205 6.92 -17.07 -8.81
N TRP A 206 6.97 -17.33 -10.11
CA TRP A 206 8.14 -17.16 -10.95
C TRP A 206 7.98 -15.96 -11.87
N LEU A 207 9.11 -15.31 -12.19
CA LEU A 207 9.14 -14.11 -13.02
C LEU A 207 10.40 -14.08 -13.89
N ASP A 208 10.21 -13.92 -15.19
CA ASP A 208 11.28 -13.54 -16.11
C ASP A 208 11.48 -12.03 -16.04
N LYS A 209 12.61 -11.61 -15.45
CA LYS A 209 12.93 -10.19 -15.22
C LYS A 209 13.06 -9.43 -16.54
N SER A 210 13.72 -10.01 -17.54
CA SER A 210 13.92 -9.35 -18.83
C SER A 210 12.59 -9.19 -19.57
N ALA A 211 11.77 -10.23 -19.57
CA ALA A 211 10.45 -10.18 -20.18
C ALA A 211 9.56 -9.08 -19.57
N LEU A 212 9.56 -8.92 -18.24
CA LEU A 212 8.81 -7.87 -17.58
C LEU A 212 9.30 -6.48 -18.01
N LEU A 213 10.61 -6.25 -17.98
CA LEU A 213 11.22 -4.96 -18.34
C LEU A 213 11.04 -4.59 -19.82
N GLU A 214 10.89 -5.59 -20.70
CA GLU A 214 10.59 -5.42 -22.12
C GLU A 214 9.08 -5.29 -22.42
N GLY A 215 8.21 -5.41 -21.41
CA GLY A 215 6.76 -5.40 -21.58
C GLY A 215 6.19 -6.67 -22.22
N ASN A 216 6.95 -7.77 -22.24
CA ASN A 216 6.51 -9.05 -22.79
C ASN A 216 5.72 -9.85 -21.74
N LEU A 217 4.49 -9.38 -21.46
CA LEU A 217 3.61 -10.00 -20.45
C LEU A 217 3.22 -11.44 -20.83
N ALA A 218 3.19 -11.77 -22.13
CA ALA A 218 2.95 -13.14 -22.56
C ALA A 218 4.04 -14.10 -22.05
N LYS A 219 5.32 -13.70 -22.13
CA LYS A 219 6.43 -14.49 -21.61
C LYS A 219 6.43 -14.53 -20.07
N VAL A 220 6.12 -13.41 -19.41
CA VAL A 220 5.94 -13.37 -17.94
C VAL A 220 4.91 -14.41 -17.49
N LEU A 221 3.74 -14.46 -18.15
CA LEU A 221 2.70 -15.42 -17.81
C LEU A 221 3.07 -16.85 -18.19
N GLU A 222 3.80 -17.08 -19.28
CA GLU A 222 4.33 -18.41 -19.62
C GLU A 222 5.24 -18.95 -18.50
N VAL A 223 6.17 -18.13 -18.01
CA VAL A 223 7.09 -18.50 -16.94
C VAL A 223 6.36 -18.71 -15.61
N LEU A 224 5.36 -17.87 -15.31
CA LEU A 224 4.49 -18.10 -14.16
C LEU A 224 3.76 -19.45 -14.27
N GLN A 225 3.21 -19.80 -15.43
CA GLN A 225 2.54 -21.10 -15.63
C GLN A 225 3.48 -22.29 -15.41
N GLN A 226 4.76 -22.17 -15.79
CA GLN A 226 5.76 -23.19 -15.48
C GLN A 226 5.97 -23.32 -13.97
N GLY A 227 6.05 -22.20 -13.25
CA GLY A 227 6.13 -22.19 -11.79
C GLY A 227 4.90 -22.78 -11.10
N LEU A 228 3.71 -22.47 -11.57
CA LEU A 228 2.45 -23.04 -11.09
C LEU A 228 2.35 -24.56 -11.36
N ALA A 229 2.98 -25.07 -12.42
CA ALA A 229 3.02 -26.49 -12.72
C ALA A 229 4.05 -27.27 -11.87
N SER A 230 4.91 -26.58 -11.11
CA SER A 230 5.98 -27.19 -10.31
C SER A 230 5.46 -28.05 -9.15
N ALA A 231 6.29 -29.00 -8.71
CA ALA A 231 5.97 -29.85 -7.57
C ALA A 231 5.96 -29.06 -6.24
N GLU A 232 6.79 -28.02 -6.15
CA GLU A 232 6.91 -27.12 -5.03
C GLU A 232 5.62 -26.31 -4.84
N HIS A 233 5.03 -25.78 -5.92
CA HIS A 233 3.73 -25.10 -5.89
C HIS A 233 2.61 -26.05 -5.47
N GLN A 234 2.54 -27.25 -6.06
CA GLN A 234 1.53 -28.25 -5.69
C GLN A 234 1.61 -28.61 -4.20
N SER A 235 2.83 -28.81 -3.68
CA SER A 235 3.07 -29.07 -2.26
C SER A 235 2.68 -27.88 -1.37
N PHE A 236 2.90 -26.66 -1.84
CA PHE A 236 2.50 -25.45 -1.15
C PHE A 236 0.98 -25.32 -1.04
N VAL A 237 0.25 -25.52 -2.15
CA VAL A 237 -1.23 -25.49 -2.16
C VAL A 237 -1.82 -26.54 -1.21
N GLN A 238 -1.23 -27.74 -1.13
CA GLN A 238 -1.65 -28.76 -0.18
C GLN A 238 -1.47 -28.31 1.28
N LYS A 239 -0.38 -27.62 1.61
CA LYS A 239 -0.12 -27.08 2.95
C LYS A 239 -1.07 -25.92 3.32
N LEU A 240 -1.52 -25.15 2.34
CA LEU A 240 -2.46 -24.04 2.55
C LEU A 240 -3.91 -24.51 2.74
N SER A 241 -4.21 -25.75 2.37
CA SER A 241 -5.55 -26.31 2.55
C SER A 241 -5.82 -26.49 4.05
N PRO A 242 -7.00 -26.06 4.55
CA PRO A 242 -7.35 -26.23 5.95
C PRO A 242 -7.30 -27.71 6.32
N SER A 243 -6.78 -28.01 7.50
CA SER A 243 -6.80 -29.36 8.03
C SER A 243 -8.26 -29.80 8.27
N GLU A 244 -8.61 -31.07 8.02
CA GLU A 244 -9.95 -31.60 8.31
C GLU A 244 -10.37 -31.44 9.79
N SER A 245 -9.45 -31.05 10.69
CA SER A 245 -9.75 -30.73 12.09
C SER A 245 -10.27 -29.30 12.35
N ASP A 246 -10.31 -28.43 11.34
CA ASP A 246 -10.73 -27.03 11.46
C ASP A 246 -12.12 -26.74 10.83
N ILE A 247 -12.89 -27.77 10.47
CA ILE A 247 -14.28 -27.71 9.96
C ILE A 247 -15.21 -28.45 10.92
#